data_AF-A0A6A4AHR1-F1
#
_entry.id   AF-A0A6A4AHR1-F1
#
_cell.length_a   1.000
_cell.length_b   1.000
_cell.length_c   1.000
_cell.angle_alpha   90.00
_cell.angle_beta   90.00
_cell.angle_gamma   90.00
#
_symmetry.space_group_name_H-M   'P 1'
#
loop_
_entity.id
_entity.type
_entity.pdbx_description
1 polymer ?
#
loop_
_entity_poly.entity_id
_entity_poly.type
_entity_poly.pdbx_seq_one_letter_code
_entity_poly.pdbx_strand_id
1 'polypeptide(L)'
;MATGSMMKDYVRRQLRYWVVDFKDDMLPRDFMSKSYSKTQIVIPDIYLKPHRVAAVLHLPAPLLVTTVHCIELTIAVPSWTDSDKEAAHKHLLIHANKLVVQVRNLWECSSKIRREAEERVQAALLEPDPLGSTAAMFAFARDVNDRTKLVVDKLNVQIFVGEIPRVEMILADLNARTTDALWRDVKDPTTCVDYSPDHLDLEYLGEDLSA
;
A
#
# COMPACT_ATOMS: atom_id res chain seq x y z
N MET A 1 -6.22 -26.70 9.86
CA MET A 1 -6.28 -25.24 9.64
C MET A 1 -6.97 -25.02 8.32
N ALA A 2 -8.09 -24.29 8.28
CA ALA A 2 -8.80 -24.07 7.02
C ALA A 2 -7.83 -23.38 6.04
N THR A 3 -7.57 -24.03 4.91
CA THR A 3 -6.81 -23.47 3.79
C THR A 3 -7.61 -22.30 3.21
N GLY A 4 -7.49 -21.15 3.86
CA GLY A 4 -7.99 -19.88 3.35
C GLY A 4 -7.16 -19.44 2.16
N SER A 5 -7.80 -18.76 1.22
CA SER A 5 -7.14 -18.10 0.09
C SER A 5 -6.02 -17.17 0.57
N MET A 6 -4.82 -17.29 -0.02
CA MET A 6 -3.71 -16.38 0.28
C MET A 6 -4.06 -14.93 -0.04
N MET A 7 -4.84 -14.70 -1.10
CA MET A 7 -5.31 -13.37 -1.48
C MET A 7 -6.24 -12.75 -0.43
N LYS A 8 -7.18 -13.53 0.13
CA LYS A 8 -8.07 -13.04 1.20
C LYS A 8 -7.27 -12.67 2.45
N ASP A 9 -6.30 -13.50 2.80
CA ASP A 9 -5.42 -13.25 3.94
C ASP A 9 -4.54 -12.01 3.72
N TYR A 10 -3.99 -11.85 2.53
CA TYR A 10 -3.20 -10.67 2.13
C TYR A 10 -4.03 -9.38 2.27
N VAL A 11 -5.20 -9.30 1.63
CA VAL A 11 -6.07 -8.10 1.69
C VAL A 11 -6.46 -7.77 3.13
N ARG A 12 -6.83 -8.78 3.93
CA ARG A 12 -7.19 -8.59 5.33
C ARG A 12 -6.03 -8.07 6.19
N ARG A 13 -4.81 -8.57 5.97
CA ARG A 13 -3.61 -8.08 6.66
C ARG A 13 -3.27 -6.65 6.27
N GLN A 14 -3.35 -6.32 4.99
CA GLN A 14 -3.14 -4.96 4.50
C GLN A 14 -4.18 -3.98 5.08
N LEU A 15 -5.46 -4.35 5.09
CA LEU A 15 -6.50 -3.51 5.68
C LEU A 15 -6.28 -3.28 7.19
N ARG A 16 -5.96 -4.33 7.96
CA ARG A 16 -5.60 -4.18 9.39
C ARG A 16 -4.40 -3.28 9.60
N TYR A 17 -3.43 -3.34 8.69
CA TYR A 17 -2.22 -2.54 8.78
C TYR A 17 -2.50 -1.06 8.54
N TRP A 18 -3.27 -0.72 7.51
CA TRP A 18 -3.49 0.66 7.07
C TRP A 18 -4.69 1.35 7.72
N VAL A 19 -5.78 0.64 7.97
CA VAL A 19 -7.06 1.22 8.40
C VAL A 19 -7.14 1.30 9.92
N VAL A 20 -7.59 2.44 10.43
CA VAL A 20 -7.87 2.68 11.86
C VAL A 20 -9.03 1.80 12.30
N ASP A 21 -8.89 1.13 13.45
CA ASP A 21 -9.93 0.29 14.07
C ASP A 21 -10.58 -0.75 13.13
N PHE A 22 -9.82 -1.25 12.15
CA PHE A 22 -10.32 -2.24 11.21
C PHE A 22 -10.84 -3.49 11.91
N LYS A 23 -12.04 -3.90 11.54
CA LYS A 23 -12.72 -5.11 12.03
C LYS A 23 -13.19 -5.95 10.85
N ASP A 24 -13.29 -7.26 11.06
CA ASP A 24 -13.68 -8.20 10.00
C ASP A 24 -15.13 -8.01 9.53
N ASP A 25 -15.98 -7.34 10.31
CA ASP A 25 -17.36 -6.99 9.95
C ASP A 25 -17.46 -5.81 8.96
N MET A 26 -16.37 -5.06 8.75
CA MET A 26 -16.25 -4.06 7.68
C MET A 26 -16.17 -4.73 6.29
N LEU A 27 -15.86 -6.02 6.24
CA LEU A 27 -15.85 -6.80 5.01
C LEU A 27 -17.23 -7.41 4.73
N PRO A 28 -17.55 -7.77 3.47
CA PRO A 28 -18.78 -8.46 3.14
C PRO A 28 -18.97 -9.73 4.00
N ARG A 29 -20.20 -10.00 4.45
CA ARG A 29 -20.51 -11.10 5.38
C ARG A 29 -20.03 -12.46 4.89
N ASP A 30 -20.07 -12.67 3.57
CA ASP A 30 -19.65 -13.88 2.89
C ASP A 30 -18.15 -13.90 2.53
N PHE A 31 -17.39 -12.85 2.86
CA PHE A 31 -15.97 -12.75 2.53
C PHE A 31 -15.16 -13.90 3.12
N MET A 32 -15.42 -14.29 4.37
CA MET A 32 -14.73 -15.41 5.03
C MET A 32 -15.25 -16.79 4.61
N SER A 33 -16.28 -16.86 3.75
CA SER A 33 -16.76 -18.13 3.23
C SER A 33 -15.73 -18.78 2.29
N LYS A 34 -15.81 -20.10 2.11
CA LYS A 34 -14.92 -20.83 1.19
C LYS A 34 -15.11 -20.36 -0.26
N SER A 35 -16.32 -20.01 -0.65
CA SER A 35 -16.70 -19.57 -1.99
C SER A 35 -17.21 -18.13 -1.96
N TYR A 36 -16.31 -17.17 -2.16
CA TYR A 36 -16.68 -15.77 -2.31
C TYR A 36 -16.64 -15.42 -3.80
N SER A 37 -17.79 -15.08 -4.38
CA SER A 37 -17.97 -14.92 -5.83
C SER A 37 -17.82 -13.49 -6.33
N LYS A 38 -17.92 -12.50 -5.44
CA LYS A 38 -17.76 -11.10 -5.81
C LYS A 38 -16.29 -10.81 -6.06
N THR A 39 -15.96 -10.15 -7.15
CA THR A 39 -14.58 -9.75 -7.49
C THR A 39 -14.16 -8.44 -6.84
N GLN A 40 -15.07 -7.75 -6.15
CA GLN A 40 -14.80 -6.44 -5.55
C GLN A 40 -15.23 -6.38 -4.09
N ILE A 41 -14.49 -5.57 -3.34
CA ILE A 41 -14.81 -5.13 -1.98
C ILE A 41 -14.91 -3.62 -2.03
N VAL A 42 -15.96 -3.06 -1.45
CA VAL A 42 -16.16 -1.63 -1.29
C VAL A 42 -16.27 -1.35 0.21
N ILE A 43 -15.42 -0.45 0.71
CA ILE A 43 -15.38 -0.05 2.11
C ILE A 43 -15.58 1.46 2.17
N PRO A 44 -16.76 1.94 2.60
CA PRO A 44 -17.03 3.36 2.72
C PRO A 44 -16.40 3.92 4.01
N ASP A 45 -16.11 5.21 3.98
CA ASP A 45 -15.80 6.07 5.11
C ASP A 45 -14.69 5.51 6.02
N ILE A 46 -13.50 5.31 5.47
CA ILE A 46 -12.36 4.76 6.22
C ILE A 46 -11.34 5.84 6.60
N TYR A 47 -10.75 5.69 7.76
CA TYR A 47 -9.59 6.47 8.19
C TYR A 47 -8.33 5.62 8.10
N LEU A 48 -7.29 6.15 7.46
CA LEU A 48 -5.97 5.50 7.46
C LEU A 48 -5.17 5.97 8.66
N LYS A 49 -4.32 5.08 9.18
CA LYS A 49 -3.45 5.36 10.32
C LYS A 49 -2.47 6.48 9.97
N PRO A 50 -2.55 7.67 10.61
CA PRO A 50 -1.74 8.83 10.21
C PRO A 50 -0.24 8.59 10.35
N HIS A 51 0.18 7.87 11.39
CA HIS A 51 1.59 7.54 11.63
C HIS A 51 2.18 6.63 10.53
N ARG A 52 1.37 5.76 9.92
CA ARG A 52 1.80 4.90 8.80
C ARG A 52 1.99 5.71 7.53
N VAL A 53 1.05 6.60 7.25
CA VAL A 53 1.14 7.50 6.10
C VAL A 53 2.31 8.46 6.27
N ALA A 54 2.51 9.01 7.48
CA ALA A 54 3.65 9.87 7.79
C ALA A 54 5.00 9.15 7.59
N ALA A 55 5.10 7.88 8.01
CA ALA A 55 6.31 7.07 7.83
C ALA A 55 6.66 6.87 6.35
N VAL A 56 5.68 6.62 5.48
CA VAL A 56 5.90 6.49 4.02
C VAL A 56 6.24 7.81 3.35
N LEU A 57 5.60 8.90 3.77
CA LEU A 57 5.83 10.22 3.18
C LEU A 57 7.16 10.84 3.62
N HIS A 58 7.82 10.29 4.63
CA HIS A 58 9.05 10.84 5.22
C HIS A 58 8.97 12.35 5.47
N LEU A 59 7.82 12.82 5.97
CA LEU A 59 7.61 14.25 6.17
C LEU A 59 8.62 14.80 7.19
N PRO A 60 9.35 15.88 6.85
CA PRO A 60 10.30 16.48 7.78
C PRO A 60 9.54 17.16 8.93
N ALA A 61 10.14 17.15 10.12
CA ALA A 61 9.69 18.03 11.19
C ALA A 61 9.73 19.49 10.71
N PRO A 62 8.73 20.33 11.07
CA PRO A 62 7.69 20.10 12.05
C PRO A 62 6.33 19.67 11.47
N LEU A 63 6.27 19.03 10.30
CA LEU A 63 5.01 18.61 9.70
C LEU A 63 4.53 17.28 10.27
N LEU A 64 3.25 17.22 10.63
CA LEU A 64 2.62 16.02 11.17
C LEU A 64 1.34 15.69 10.39
N VAL A 65 1.25 14.46 9.88
CA VAL A 65 -0.02 13.92 9.38
C VAL A 65 -0.95 13.67 10.57
N THR A 66 -2.08 14.36 10.59
CA THR A 66 -3.06 14.30 11.69
C THR A 66 -4.27 13.45 11.34
N THR A 67 -4.71 13.50 10.09
CA THR A 67 -5.86 12.73 9.62
C THR A 67 -5.66 12.34 8.18
N VAL A 68 -6.01 11.10 7.86
CA VAL A 68 -6.07 10.59 6.49
C VAL A 68 -7.41 9.90 6.33
N HIS A 69 -8.25 10.43 5.46
CA HIS A 69 -9.63 10.01 5.31
C HIS A 69 -9.92 9.65 3.86
N CYS A 70 -10.50 8.49 3.62
CA CYS A 70 -10.93 8.03 2.31
C CYS A 70 -12.43 7.83 2.35
N ILE A 71 -13.16 8.52 1.48
CA ILE A 71 -14.63 8.45 1.46
C ILE A 71 -15.09 7.08 1.02
N GLU A 72 -14.41 6.47 0.06
CA GLU A 72 -14.72 5.10 -0.37
C GLU A 72 -13.46 4.45 -0.95
N LEU A 73 -13.16 3.26 -0.44
CA LEU A 73 -12.09 2.40 -0.93
C LEU A 73 -12.70 1.19 -1.65
N THR A 74 -12.38 1.03 -2.93
CA THR A 74 -12.72 -0.14 -3.71
C THR A 74 -11.47 -0.97 -3.99
N ILE A 75 -11.52 -2.26 -3.67
CA ILE A 75 -10.48 -3.24 -3.98
C ILE A 75 -11.08 -4.27 -4.92
N ALA A 76 -10.68 -4.24 -6.19
CA ALA A 76 -11.09 -5.21 -7.19
C ALA A 76 -9.97 -6.24 -7.39
N VAL A 77 -10.29 -7.50 -7.10
CA VAL A 77 -9.38 -8.63 -7.18
C VAL A 77 -9.82 -9.53 -8.33
N PRO A 78 -8.91 -9.86 -9.27
CA PRO A 78 -9.25 -10.71 -10.42
C PRO A 78 -9.77 -12.09 -10.03
N SER A 79 -9.20 -12.68 -8.98
CA SER A 79 -9.68 -13.93 -8.39
C SER A 79 -9.25 -14.05 -6.93
N TRP A 80 -10.14 -14.58 -6.11
CA TRP A 80 -9.86 -14.93 -4.72
C TRP A 80 -9.33 -16.35 -4.58
N THR A 81 -9.31 -17.14 -5.66
CA THR A 81 -8.84 -18.54 -5.59
C THR A 81 -7.41 -18.65 -6.08
N ASP A 82 -6.56 -19.28 -5.28
CA ASP A 82 -5.14 -19.49 -5.63
C ASP A 82 -4.94 -20.45 -6.83
N SER A 83 -5.99 -21.17 -7.24
CA SER A 83 -5.99 -22.08 -8.39
C SER A 83 -6.15 -21.39 -9.74
N ASP A 84 -6.56 -20.12 -9.77
CA ASP A 84 -6.83 -19.37 -11.00
C ASP A 84 -5.55 -18.75 -11.55
N LYS A 85 -4.88 -19.49 -12.44
CA LYS A 85 -3.62 -19.06 -13.07
C LYS A 85 -3.82 -17.85 -14.00
N GLU A 86 -4.97 -17.72 -14.66
CA GLU A 86 -5.23 -16.58 -15.53
C GLU A 86 -5.39 -15.28 -14.73
N ALA A 87 -5.94 -15.37 -13.53
CA ALA A 87 -6.06 -14.23 -12.61
C ALA A 87 -4.72 -13.73 -12.06
N ALA A 88 -3.65 -14.54 -12.10
CA ALA A 88 -2.31 -14.10 -11.74
C ALA A 88 -1.79 -13.01 -12.70
N HIS A 89 -2.24 -13.02 -13.95
CA HIS A 89 -1.82 -12.09 -15.01
C HIS A 89 -2.67 -10.81 -15.12
N LYS A 90 -3.65 -10.63 -14.23
CA LYS A 90 -4.55 -9.47 -14.21
C LYS A 90 -4.21 -8.55 -13.05
N HIS A 91 -4.47 -7.26 -13.23
CA HIS A 91 -4.22 -6.27 -12.19
C HIS A 91 -5.17 -6.42 -11.01
N LEU A 92 -4.61 -6.29 -9.80
CA LEU A 92 -5.40 -5.92 -8.63
C LEU A 92 -5.64 -4.42 -8.69
N LEU A 93 -6.90 -3.99 -8.64
CA LEU A 93 -7.26 -2.57 -8.65
C LEU A 93 -7.50 -2.10 -7.22
N ILE A 94 -6.77 -1.07 -6.81
CA ILE A 94 -7.06 -0.26 -5.63
C ILE A 94 -7.58 1.08 -6.12
N HIS A 95 -8.83 1.39 -5.81
CA HIS A 95 -9.47 2.64 -6.21
C HIS A 95 -9.92 3.39 -4.96
N ALA A 96 -9.41 4.59 -4.77
CA ALA A 96 -9.77 5.47 -3.66
C ALA A 96 -10.58 6.66 -4.20
N ASN A 97 -11.88 6.66 -3.91
CA ASN A 97 -12.75 7.77 -4.22
C ASN A 97 -12.63 8.82 -3.11
N LYS A 98 -11.99 9.93 -3.46
CA LYS A 98 -11.64 11.06 -2.60
C LYS A 98 -10.82 10.69 -1.35
N LEU A 99 -9.51 10.90 -1.45
CA LEU A 99 -8.54 10.78 -0.37
C LEU A 99 -8.19 12.17 0.16
N VAL A 100 -8.35 12.39 1.46
CA VAL A 100 -8.03 13.65 2.14
C VAL A 100 -6.91 13.41 3.14
N VAL A 101 -5.81 14.14 3.00
CA VAL A 101 -4.65 14.11 3.90
C VAL A 101 -4.53 15.47 4.57
N GLN A 102 -4.62 15.49 5.90
CA GLN A 102 -4.47 16.71 6.70
C GLN A 102 -3.15 16.70 7.45
N VAL A 103 -2.38 17.74 7.22
CA VAL A 103 -1.07 17.97 7.82
C VAL A 103 -1.13 19.22 8.68
N ARG A 104 -0.60 19.15 9.90
CA ARG A 104 -0.50 20.29 10.81
C ARG A 104 0.94 20.52 11.24
N ASN A 105 1.23 21.72 11.72
CA ASN A 105 2.48 21.99 12.41
C ASN A 105 2.46 21.36 13.80
N LEU A 106 3.48 20.55 14.10
CA LEU A 106 3.67 19.85 15.36
C LEU A 106 3.72 20.80 16.57
N TRP A 107 4.25 22.02 16.39
CA TRP A 107 4.37 23.01 17.46
C TRP A 107 3.05 23.66 17.86
N GLU A 108 2.01 23.53 17.02
CA GLU A 108 0.66 24.02 17.30
C GLU A 108 -0.19 22.96 18.02
N CYS A 109 0.29 21.72 18.06
CA CYS A 109 -0.36 20.64 18.78
C CYS A 109 0.01 20.70 20.27
N SER A 110 -0.89 20.22 21.14
CA SER A 110 -0.57 20.11 22.57
C SER A 110 0.66 19.21 22.77
N SER A 111 1.44 19.48 23.83
CA SER A 111 2.66 18.71 24.14
C SER A 111 2.41 17.19 24.23
N LYS A 112 1.21 16.79 24.69
CA LYS A 112 0.77 15.40 24.74
C LYS A 112 0.53 14.80 23.34
N ILE A 113 -0.23 15.51 22.49
CA ILE A 113 -0.54 15.05 21.12
C ILE A 113 0.74 14.94 20.29
N ARG A 114 1.65 15.92 20.44
CA ARG A 114 2.97 15.90 19.81
C ARG A 114 3.74 14.63 20.17
N ARG A 115 3.90 14.36 21.48
CA ARG A 115 4.69 13.23 21.95
C ARG A 115 4.10 11.90 21.49
N GLU A 116 2.77 11.75 21.59
CA GLU A 116 2.07 10.55 21.12
C GLU A 116 2.22 10.34 19.61
N ALA A 117 2.21 11.41 18.82
CA ALA A 117 2.38 11.34 17.38
C ALA A 117 3.81 10.93 16.99
N GLU A 118 4.82 11.55 17.61
CA GLU A 118 6.23 11.19 17.42
C GLU A 118 6.50 9.74 17.83
N GLU A 119 6.03 9.32 19.01
CA GLU A 119 6.14 7.94 19.50
C GLU A 119 5.49 6.94 18.54
N ARG A 120 4.31 7.26 17.99
CA ARG A 120 3.63 6.39 17.02
C ARG A 120 4.34 6.29 15.69
N VAL A 121 4.94 7.37 15.19
CA VAL A 121 5.74 7.33 13.95
C VAL A 121 6.99 6.48 14.15
N GLN A 122 7.69 6.64 15.27
CA GLN A 122 8.85 5.81 15.60
C GLN A 122 8.47 4.34 15.80
N ALA A 123 7.38 4.07 16.52
CA ALA A 123 6.85 2.71 16.67
C ALA A 123 6.48 2.10 15.31
N ALA A 124 5.87 2.88 14.41
CA ALA A 124 5.53 2.43 13.07
C ALA A 124 6.76 2.01 12.26
N LEU A 125 7.88 2.74 12.37
CA LEU A 125 9.13 2.41 11.69
C LEU A 125 9.74 1.10 12.20
N LEU A 126 9.41 0.69 13.44
CA LEU A 126 9.91 -0.52 14.09
C LEU A 126 8.90 -1.67 14.06
N GLU A 127 7.65 -1.43 13.68
CA GLU A 127 6.62 -2.45 13.65
C GLU A 127 6.93 -3.49 12.56
N PRO A 128 6.80 -4.79 12.88
CA PRO A 128 7.08 -5.86 11.93
C PRO A 128 6.12 -5.80 10.74
N ASP A 129 6.57 -6.34 9.61
CA ASP A 129 5.79 -6.37 8.38
C ASP A 129 4.41 -7.02 8.61
N PRO A 130 3.30 -6.40 8.13
CA PRO A 130 1.94 -6.95 8.29
C PRO A 130 1.76 -8.34 7.68
N LEU A 131 2.65 -8.75 6.78
CA LEU A 131 2.67 -10.05 6.13
C LEU A 131 3.23 -11.17 7.03
N GLY A 132 3.80 -10.84 8.20
CA GLY A 132 4.38 -11.80 9.14
C GLY A 132 5.75 -12.30 8.70
N SER A 133 6.17 -13.50 9.16
CA SER A 133 7.51 -14.06 8.88
C SER A 133 7.53 -15.17 7.82
N THR A 134 6.44 -15.37 7.08
CA THR A 134 6.34 -16.46 6.11
C THR A 134 6.87 -16.04 4.76
N ALA A 135 7.99 -16.62 4.31
CA ALA A 135 8.61 -16.33 3.01
C ALA A 135 7.63 -16.43 1.83
N ALA A 136 6.71 -17.41 1.87
CA ALA A 136 5.67 -17.57 0.84
C ALA A 136 4.72 -16.36 0.76
N MET A 137 4.39 -15.73 1.89
CA MET A 137 3.52 -14.54 1.90
C MET A 137 4.26 -13.30 1.38
N PHE A 138 5.57 -13.18 1.65
CA PHE A 138 6.39 -12.12 1.08
C PHE A 138 6.51 -12.22 -0.44
N ALA A 139 6.82 -13.41 -0.95
CA ALA A 139 6.87 -13.64 -2.40
C ALA A 139 5.52 -13.33 -3.05
N PHE A 140 4.42 -13.84 -2.46
CA PHE A 140 3.07 -13.56 -2.92
C PHE A 140 2.74 -12.06 -2.90
N ALA A 141 3.06 -11.36 -1.82
CA ALA A 141 2.81 -9.93 -1.69
C ALA A 141 3.58 -9.10 -2.71
N ARG A 142 4.84 -9.46 -2.99
CA ARG A 142 5.64 -8.84 -4.05
C ARG A 142 4.94 -9.00 -5.40
N ASP A 143 4.56 -10.23 -5.75
CA ASP A 143 3.88 -10.51 -7.02
C ASP A 143 2.53 -9.77 -7.14
N VAL A 144 1.81 -9.59 -6.02
CA VAL A 144 0.57 -8.79 -5.98
C VAL A 144 0.85 -7.30 -6.13
N ASN A 145 1.87 -6.77 -5.45
CA ASN A 145 2.25 -5.36 -5.54
C ASN A 145 2.70 -4.99 -6.97
N ASP A 146 3.49 -5.86 -7.61
CA ASP A 146 4.02 -5.64 -8.96
C ASP A 146 2.92 -5.54 -10.02
N ARG A 147 1.74 -6.12 -9.77
CA ARG A 147 0.58 -6.03 -10.66
C ARG A 147 -0.52 -5.11 -10.15
N THR A 148 -0.32 -4.37 -9.07
CA THR A 148 -1.34 -3.49 -8.52
C THR A 148 -1.48 -2.22 -9.36
N LYS A 149 -2.72 -1.87 -9.69
CA LYS A 149 -3.10 -0.58 -10.28
C LYS A 149 -3.78 0.26 -9.20
N LEU A 150 -3.28 1.47 -8.99
CA LEU A 150 -3.84 2.47 -8.09
C LEU A 150 -4.55 3.55 -8.90
N VAL A 151 -5.77 3.89 -8.48
CA VAL A 151 -6.56 4.99 -9.02
C VAL A 151 -7.07 5.83 -7.86
N VAL A 152 -6.89 7.15 -7.93
CA VAL A 152 -7.41 8.09 -6.93
C VAL A 152 -8.10 9.24 -7.65
N ASP A 153 -9.43 9.29 -7.57
CA ASP A 153 -10.25 10.28 -8.30
C ASP A 153 -10.05 11.70 -7.76
N LYS A 154 -9.71 11.83 -6.48
CA LYS A 154 -9.43 13.14 -5.89
C LYS A 154 -8.53 13.00 -4.68
N LEU A 155 -7.28 13.39 -4.79
CA LEU A 155 -6.40 13.56 -3.64
C LEU A 155 -6.43 15.03 -3.21
N ASN A 156 -6.82 15.29 -1.97
CA ASN A 156 -6.75 16.60 -1.35
C ASN A 156 -5.74 16.57 -0.20
N VAL A 157 -4.65 17.32 -0.31
CA VAL A 157 -3.68 17.51 0.77
C VAL A 157 -3.81 18.91 1.32
N GLN A 158 -4.13 19.01 2.60
CA GLN A 158 -4.34 20.27 3.30
C GLN A 158 -3.28 20.44 4.39
N ILE A 159 -2.53 21.55 4.33
CA ILE A 159 -1.56 21.93 5.36
C ILE A 159 -2.13 23.11 6.13
N PHE A 160 -2.35 22.90 7.44
CA PHE A 160 -2.91 23.90 8.34
C PHE A 160 -1.82 24.64 9.11
N VAL A 161 -2.09 25.94 9.35
CA VAL A 161 -1.38 26.77 10.32
C VAL A 161 -2.45 27.41 11.21
N GLY A 162 -2.49 27.00 12.47
CA GLY A 162 -3.64 27.14 13.35
C GLY A 162 -4.81 26.30 12.83
N GLU A 163 -6.02 26.88 12.81
CA GLU A 163 -7.23 26.22 12.30
C GLU A 163 -7.53 26.55 10.83
N ILE A 164 -6.60 27.22 10.14
CA ILE A 164 -6.80 27.69 8.77
C ILE A 164 -5.95 26.85 7.81
N PRO A 165 -6.53 26.24 6.76
CA PRO A 165 -5.75 25.59 5.71
C PRO A 165 -4.99 26.68 4.94
N ARG A 166 -3.66 26.66 5.00
CA ARG A 166 -2.79 27.62 4.31
C ARG A 166 -2.31 27.13 2.97
N VAL A 167 -2.13 25.82 2.84
CA VAL A 167 -1.82 25.18 1.58
C VAL A 167 -2.88 24.12 1.33
N GLU A 168 -3.47 24.16 0.14
CA GLU A 168 -4.37 23.13 -0.34
C GLU A 168 -3.86 22.68 -1.72
N MET A 169 -3.58 21.39 -1.84
CA MET A 169 -3.15 20.75 -3.09
C MET A 169 -4.21 19.72 -3.48
N ILE A 170 -4.77 19.89 -4.67
CA ILE A 170 -5.80 19.00 -5.20
C ILE A 170 -5.28 18.33 -6.47
N LEU A 171 -5.21 17.00 -6.47
CA LEU A 171 -5.00 16.20 -7.68
C LEU A 171 -6.34 15.55 -8.04
N ALA A 172 -6.85 15.86 -9.22
CA ALA A 172 -8.18 15.45 -9.68
C ALA A 172 -8.24 14.10 -10.41
N ASP A 173 -7.07 13.49 -10.68
CA ASP A 173 -6.98 12.13 -11.22
C ASP A 173 -5.54 11.65 -11.06
N LEU A 174 -5.29 10.70 -10.15
CA LEU A 174 -4.00 10.08 -9.96
C LEU A 174 -4.10 8.60 -10.32
N ASN A 175 -3.37 8.20 -11.36
CA ASN A 175 -3.26 6.81 -11.78
C ASN A 175 -1.80 6.36 -11.65
N ALA A 176 -1.58 5.26 -10.95
CA ALA A 176 -0.28 4.59 -10.88
C ALA A 176 -0.44 3.11 -11.21
N ARG A 177 0.52 2.58 -11.96
CA ARG A 177 0.56 1.17 -12.38
C ARG A 177 2.00 0.79 -12.69
N THR A 178 2.29 -0.50 -12.59
CA THR A 178 3.56 -1.06 -13.03
C THR A 178 3.50 -1.38 -14.52
N THR A 179 4.53 -0.97 -15.25
CA THR A 179 4.69 -1.26 -16.68
C THR A 179 6.01 -1.94 -16.96
N ASP A 180 6.08 -2.69 -18.06
CA ASP A 180 7.33 -3.22 -18.59
C ASP A 180 8.19 -2.12 -19.23
N ALA A 181 9.38 -2.48 -19.72
CA ALA A 181 10.30 -1.59 -20.43
C ALA A 181 9.69 -0.95 -21.70
N LEU A 182 8.60 -1.50 -22.21
CA LEU A 182 7.87 -0.99 -23.38
C LEU A 182 6.64 -0.15 -22.99
N TRP A 183 6.52 0.24 -21.72
CA TRP A 183 5.39 0.98 -21.16
C TRP A 183 4.05 0.27 -21.31
N ARG A 184 4.07 -1.06 -21.39
CA ARG A 184 2.86 -1.89 -21.43
C ARG A 184 2.58 -2.42 -20.04
N ASP A 185 1.30 -2.63 -19.77
CA ASP A 185 0.84 -3.24 -18.52
C ASP A 185 1.55 -4.60 -18.32
N VAL A 186 2.22 -4.77 -17.17
CA VAL A 186 2.92 -6.03 -16.84
C VAL A 186 1.91 -7.16 -16.74
N LYS A 187 1.98 -8.11 -17.67
CA LYS A 187 1.13 -9.31 -17.67
C LYS A 187 1.75 -10.46 -16.89
N ASP A 188 3.08 -10.53 -16.84
CA ASP A 188 3.80 -11.60 -16.13
C ASP A 188 5.18 -11.13 -15.68
N PRO A 189 5.37 -10.84 -14.37
CA PRO A 189 6.66 -10.41 -13.84
C PRO A 189 7.76 -11.47 -13.95
N THR A 190 7.44 -12.75 -14.20
CA THR A 190 8.44 -13.80 -14.45
C THR A 190 9.04 -13.76 -15.87
N THR A 191 8.39 -13.05 -16.79
CA THR A 191 8.88 -12.79 -18.15
C THR A 191 9.54 -11.41 -18.30
N CYS A 192 9.45 -10.57 -17.27
CA CYS A 192 10.16 -9.31 -17.17
C CYS A 192 11.63 -9.59 -16.81
N VAL A 193 12.40 -9.98 -17.82
CA VAL A 193 13.85 -10.08 -17.76
C VAL A 193 14.40 -8.67 -17.68
N ASP A 194 14.50 -8.11 -16.46
CA ASP A 194 15.42 -7.03 -16.06
C ASP A 194 15.32 -6.73 -14.55
N TYR A 195 15.07 -7.75 -13.73
CA TYR A 195 15.49 -7.69 -12.31
C TYR A 195 16.98 -8.05 -12.27
N SER A 196 17.85 -7.07 -12.51
CA SER A 196 19.23 -7.15 -12.03
C SER A 196 19.30 -6.41 -10.70
N PRO A 197 19.29 -7.12 -9.55
CA PRO A 197 19.86 -6.58 -8.33
C PRO A 197 21.37 -6.81 -8.43
N ASP A 198 22.14 -5.75 -8.69
CA ASP A 198 23.60 -5.74 -8.56
C ASP A 198 24.34 -6.89 -9.28
N HIS A 199 24.55 -6.77 -10.59
CA HIS A 199 25.74 -7.37 -11.22
C HIS A 199 27.00 -6.64 -10.73
N LEU A 200 27.43 -6.93 -9.50
CA LEU A 200 28.86 -6.94 -9.18
C LEU A 200 29.45 -8.14 -9.91
N ASP A 201 29.71 -7.93 -11.21
CA ASP A 201 30.51 -8.83 -12.02
C ASP A 201 31.90 -8.91 -11.40
N LEU A 202 32.12 -9.96 -10.62
CA LEU A 202 33.42 -10.59 -10.42
C LEU A 202 33.89 -11.20 -11.76
N GLU A 203 34.03 -10.35 -12.78
CA GLU A 203 34.73 -10.62 -14.03
C GLU A 203 35.77 -9.53 -14.25
N TYR A 204 36.69 -9.40 -13.30
CA TYR A 204 38.06 -8.93 -13.55
C TYR A 204 39.02 -10.05 -13.17
N LEU A 205 38.94 -11.16 -13.91
CA LEU A 205 40.05 -12.11 -14.06
C LEU A 205 40.30 -12.24 -15.55
N GLY A 206 41.06 -11.30 -16.07
CA GLY A 206 41.43 -11.25 -17.48
C GLY A 206 42.45 -10.16 -17.77
N GLU A 207 43.57 -10.15 -17.06
CA GLU A 207 44.81 -9.57 -17.59
C GLU A 207 45.98 -10.55 -17.42
N ASP A 208 46.44 -11.00 -18.59
CA ASP A 208 47.82 -11.30 -18.96
C ASP A 208 48.57 -12.51 -18.38
N LEU A 209 48.44 -13.64 -19.09
CA LEU A 209 49.53 -14.60 -19.27
C LEU A 209 49.89 -14.71 -20.75
N SER A 210 50.72 -13.78 -21.21
CA SER A 210 51.62 -14.01 -22.35
C SER A 210 52.89 -13.17 -22.20
N ALA A 211 53.89 -13.73 -21.51
CA ALA A 211 55.33 -13.53 -21.71
C ALA A 211 56.09 -14.63 -20.97
#